data_AF-A0A811Y6L9-F1
#
_entry.id   AF-A0A811Y6L9-F1
#
_cell.length_a   1.000
_cell.length_b   1.000
_cell.length_c   1.000
_cell.angle_alpha   90.00
_cell.angle_beta   90.00
_cell.angle_gamma   90.00
#
_symmetry.space_group_name_H-M   'P 1'
#
loop_
_entity.id
_entity.type
_entity.pdbx_description
1 polymer ?
#
loop_
_entity_poly.entity_id
_entity_poly.type
_entity_poly.pdbx_seq_one_letter_code
_entity_poly.pdbx_strand_id
1 'polypeptide(L)'
;MALRKVGAMAKPDCIISSDKNLTIKTESTLKTTADGRKTQTVCNFTDGALVQHQEWDGKESTITRRLEDGKLVVECVMNNVTCTWICEKVE
;
A
#
# COMPACT_ATOMS: atom_id res chain seq x y z
N MET A 1 10.90 3.34 17.37
CA MET A 1 11.03 4.73 16.86
C MET A 1 11.85 4.82 15.56
N ALA A 2 12.87 3.99 15.34
CA ALA A 2 13.68 4.02 14.11
C ALA A 2 12.88 3.81 12.81
N LEU A 3 11.95 2.86 12.77
CA LEU A 3 11.17 2.52 11.57
C LEU A 3 10.26 3.65 11.07
N ARG A 4 9.71 4.49 11.96
CA ARG A 4 8.87 5.64 11.55
C ARG A 4 9.70 6.73 10.83
N LYS A 5 10.93 6.96 11.28
CA LYS A 5 11.86 7.90 10.59
C LYS A 5 12.27 7.36 9.23
N VAL A 6 12.59 6.07 9.13
CA VAL A 6 12.96 5.43 7.86
C VAL A 6 11.79 5.40 6.87
N GLY A 7 10.58 5.07 7.32
CA GLY A 7 9.37 5.08 6.48
C GLY A 7 9.01 6.47 5.95
N ALA A 8 9.26 7.54 6.72
CA ALA A 8 9.07 8.92 6.26
C ALA A 8 10.12 9.37 5.23
N MET A 9 11.30 8.74 5.19
CA MET A 9 12.38 9.06 4.26
C MET A 9 12.37 8.18 3.01
N ALA A 10 11.71 7.02 3.08
CA ALA A 10 11.53 6.13 1.94
C ALA A 10 10.58 6.75 0.92
N LYS A 11 11.02 6.82 -0.35
CA LYS A 11 10.13 7.01 -1.50
C LYS A 11 10.05 5.67 -2.23
N PRO A 12 9.13 4.77 -1.83
CA PRO A 12 9.03 3.46 -2.45
C PRO A 12 8.37 3.55 -3.82
N ASP A 13 8.81 2.71 -4.74
CA ASP A 13 8.13 2.43 -6.00
C ASP A 13 7.02 1.40 -5.76
N CYS A 14 5.81 1.68 -6.25
CA CYS A 14 4.68 0.75 -6.19
C CYS A 14 4.44 0.16 -7.58
N ILE A 15 4.68 -1.14 -7.72
CA ILE A 15 4.49 -1.89 -8.96
C ILE A 15 3.23 -2.74 -8.80
N ILE A 16 2.22 -2.46 -9.61
CA ILE A 16 0.96 -3.21 -9.65
C ILE A 16 0.90 -3.92 -11.00
N SER A 17 0.85 -5.25 -10.98
CA SER A 17 0.73 -6.08 -12.18
C SER A 17 -0.50 -6.98 -12.04
N SER A 18 -1.25 -7.13 -13.13
CA SER A 18 -2.41 -8.03 -13.21
C SER A 18 -2.28 -8.81 -14.52
N ASP A 19 -1.79 -10.05 -14.43
CA ASP A 19 -1.72 -10.97 -15.56
C ASP A 19 -2.84 -12.02 -15.46
N LYS A 20 -2.64 -13.06 -14.64
CA LYS A 20 -3.63 -14.03 -14.18
C LYS A 20 -3.91 -13.84 -12.69
N ASN A 21 -2.91 -13.33 -11.95
CA ASN A 21 -3.00 -13.03 -10.53
C ASN A 21 -2.66 -11.55 -10.32
N LEU A 22 -3.33 -10.90 -9.38
CA LEU A 22 -2.97 -9.56 -8.96
C LEU A 22 -1.70 -9.61 -8.10
N THR A 23 -0.64 -8.93 -8.56
CA THR A 23 0.62 -8.79 -7.83
C THR A 23 0.84 -7.32 -7.48
N ILE A 24 0.97 -7.02 -6.18
CA ILE A 24 1.33 -5.70 -5.68
C ILE A 24 2.71 -5.81 -5.03
N LYS A 25 3.70 -5.14 -5.60
CA LYS A 25 5.07 -5.11 -5.08
C LYS A 25 5.44 -3.68 -4.70
N THR A 26 6.03 -3.51 -3.53
CA THR A 26 6.56 -2.23 -3.06
C THR A 26 8.06 -2.36 -2.92
N GLU A 27 8.82 -1.60 -3.71
CA GLU A 27 10.29 -1.61 -3.70
C GLU A 27 10.81 -0.28 -3.14
N SER A 28 11.85 -0.31 -2.32
CA SER A 28 12.48 0.89 -1.76
C SER A 28 13.98 0.67 -1.64
N THR A 29 14.77 1.73 -1.88
CA THR A 29 16.22 1.73 -1.71
C THR A 29 16.67 1.58 -0.26
N LEU A 30 15.76 1.82 0.70
CA LEU A 30 15.99 1.58 2.12
C LEU A 30 15.64 0.11 2.43
N LYS A 31 16.65 -0.78 2.34
CA LYS A 31 16.55 -2.17 2.82
C LYS A 31 16.41 -2.21 4.34
N THR A 32 15.19 -2.13 4.84
CA THR A 32 14.81 -2.69 6.15
C THR A 32 13.35 -3.11 6.03
N THR A 33 13.12 -4.41 6.20
CA THR A 33 11.91 -5.16 5.89
C THR A 33 10.62 -4.44 6.31
N ALA A 34 9.60 -4.50 5.43
CA ALA A 34 8.21 -4.13 5.69
C ALA A 34 7.61 -5.02 6.80
N ASP A 35 8.01 -4.77 8.05
CA ASP A 35 7.38 -5.15 9.31
C ASP A 35 7.21 -6.66 9.62
N GLY A 36 7.52 -7.58 8.71
CA GLY A 36 7.64 -9.03 8.97
C GLY A 36 6.36 -9.71 9.46
N ARG A 37 5.22 -9.02 9.44
CA ARG A 37 3.93 -9.55 9.90
C ARG A 37 3.39 -10.52 8.87
N LYS A 38 2.90 -11.67 9.36
CA LYS A 38 2.04 -12.56 8.59
C LYS A 38 0.63 -12.00 8.69
N THR A 39 0.20 -11.30 7.65
CA THR A 39 -1.15 -10.75 7.57
C THR A 39 -2.02 -11.68 6.72
N GLN A 40 -3.28 -11.86 7.11
CA GLN A 40 -4.28 -12.33 6.16
C GLN A 40 -4.69 -11.13 5.31
N THR A 41 -4.41 -11.19 4.02
CA THR A 41 -4.69 -10.08 3.09
C THR A 41 -5.68 -10.53 2.03
N VAL A 42 -6.72 -9.74 1.79
CA VAL A 42 -7.67 -9.92 0.69
C VAL A 42 -7.66 -8.66 -0.18
N CYS A 43 -7.50 -8.83 -1.49
CA CYS A 43 -7.52 -7.73 -2.45
C CYS A 43 -8.74 -7.87 -3.36
N ASN A 44 -9.55 -6.82 -3.46
CA ASN A 44 -10.70 -6.75 -4.36
C ASN A 44 -10.62 -5.49 -5.23
N PHE A 45 -11.11 -5.59 -6.47
CA PHE A 45 -11.30 -4.41 -7.31
C PHE A 45 -12.80 -4.09 -7.33
N THR A 46 -13.17 -2.97 -6.72
CA THR A 46 -14.57 -2.54 -6.55
C THR A 46 -14.66 -1.04 -6.80
N ASP A 47 -15.67 -0.61 -7.55
CA ASP A 47 -15.94 0.82 -7.83
C ASP A 47 -14.75 1.58 -8.41
N GLY A 48 -13.95 0.93 -9.25
CA GLY A 48 -12.77 1.54 -9.88
C GLY A 48 -11.55 1.67 -8.95
N ALA A 49 -11.63 1.12 -7.74
CA ALA A 49 -10.54 1.13 -6.77
C ALA A 49 -10.08 -0.29 -6.42
N LEU A 50 -8.78 -0.44 -6.25
CA LEU A 50 -8.17 -1.65 -5.70
C LEU A 50 -8.13 -1.52 -4.17
N VAL A 51 -8.97 -2.29 -3.49
CA VAL A 51 -9.11 -2.32 -2.03
C VAL A 51 -8.37 -3.54 -1.48
N GLN A 52 -7.34 -3.29 -0.69
CA GLN A 52 -6.55 -4.30 0.00
C GLN A 52 -6.85 -4.23 1.49
N HIS A 53 -7.49 -5.26 2.02
CA HIS A 53 -7.79 -5.40 3.43
C HIS A 53 -6.77 -6.34 4.09
N GLN A 54 -6.21 -5.94 5.22
CA GLN A 54 -5.18 -6.68 5.96
C GLN A 54 -5.59 -6.86 7.41
N GLU A 55 -5.57 -8.10 7.88
CA GLU A 55 -5.81 -8.45 9.29
C GLU A 55 -4.59 -9.15 9.89
N TRP A 56 -4.23 -8.79 11.12
CA TRP A 56 -3.22 -9.46 11.93
C TRP A 56 -3.43 -9.20 13.41
N ASP A 57 -3.23 -10.20 14.27
CA ASP A 57 -3.26 -10.06 15.74
C ASP A 57 -4.48 -9.27 16.27
N GLY A 58 -5.66 -9.43 15.65
CA GLY A 58 -6.88 -8.71 15.99
C GLY A 58 -6.92 -7.22 15.59
N LYS A 59 -5.97 -6.77 14.76
CA LYS A 59 -5.92 -5.45 14.13
C LYS A 59 -6.22 -5.56 12.66
N GLU A 60 -6.81 -4.51 12.12
CA GLU A 60 -7.11 -4.38 10.70
C GLU A 60 -6.51 -3.10 10.12
N SER A 61 -6.19 -3.13 8.83
CA SER A 61 -5.85 -1.96 8.03
C SER A 61 -6.40 -2.13 6.62
N THR A 62 -6.89 -1.04 6.05
CA THR A 62 -7.37 -1.03 4.67
C THR A 62 -6.52 -0.09 3.83
N ILE A 63 -6.06 -0.55 2.67
CA ILE A 63 -5.31 0.22 1.69
C ILE A 63 -6.11 0.28 0.39
N THR A 64 -6.57 1.48 0.02
CA THR A 64 -7.34 1.73 -1.21
C THR A 64 -6.44 2.42 -2.22
N ARG A 65 -6.40 1.91 -3.44
CA ARG A 65 -5.64 2.49 -4.56
C ARG A 65 -6.58 2.83 -5.70
N ARG A 66 -6.60 4.08 -6.13
CA ARG A 66 -7.44 4.56 -7.22
C ARG A 66 -6.65 5.47 -8.16
N LEU A 67 -7.05 5.51 -9.42
CA LEU A 67 -6.50 6.45 -10.39
C LEU A 67 -7.39 7.70 -10.42
N GLU A 68 -6.82 8.84 -10.08
CA GLU A 68 -7.48 10.16 -10.15
C GLU A 68 -6.56 11.10 -10.94
N ASP A 69 -7.09 11.70 -12.01
CA ASP A 69 -6.36 12.65 -12.87
C ASP A 69 -5.00 12.13 -13.38
N GLY A 70 -4.91 10.83 -13.69
CA GLY A 70 -3.68 10.18 -14.16
C GLY A 70 -2.63 9.94 -13.06
N LYS A 71 -2.95 10.25 -11.80
CA LYS A 71 -2.12 9.94 -10.63
C LYS A 71 -2.70 8.76 -9.85
N LEU A 72 -1.83 7.97 -9.25
CA LEU A 72 -2.24 6.89 -8.36
C LEU A 72 -2.39 7.45 -6.95
N VAL A 73 -3.64 7.54 -6.48
CA VAL A 73 -3.97 7.95 -5.11
C VAL A 73 -4.10 6.71 -4.25
N VAL A 74 -3.29 6.66 -3.19
CA VAL A 74 -3.23 5.56 -2.23
C VAL A 74 -3.66 6.08 -0.86
N GLU A 75 -4.73 5.51 -0.33
CA GLU A 75 -5.24 5.82 0.99
C GLU A 75 -5.06 4.60 1.90
N CYS A 76 -4.51 4.79 3.10
CA CYS A 76 -4.35 3.75 4.10
C CYS A 76 -5.06 4.18 5.38
N VAL A 77 -5.93 3.34 5.91
CA VAL A 77 -6.70 3.58 7.13
C VAL A 77 -6.42 2.47 8.13
N MET A 78 -6.04 2.86 9.36
CA MET A 78 -5.86 1.95 10.49
C MET A 78 -6.33 2.62 11.78
N ASN A 79 -7.29 2.02 12.49
CA ASN A 79 -7.81 2.53 13.77
C ASN A 79 -8.11 4.04 13.76
N ASN A 80 -8.87 4.50 12.75
CA ASN A 80 -9.28 5.89 12.56
C ASN A 80 -8.14 6.89 12.20
N VAL A 81 -6.94 6.39 11.92
CA VAL A 81 -5.83 7.17 11.37
C VAL A 81 -5.76 6.93 9.86
N THR A 82 -5.80 8.02 9.10
CA THR A 82 -5.73 8.00 7.63
C THR A 82 -4.40 8.57 7.14
N CYS A 83 -3.81 7.90 6.16
CA CYS A 83 -2.62 8.33 5.44
C CYS A 83 -2.92 8.33 3.94
N THR A 84 -2.56 9.41 3.24
CA THR A 84 -2.83 9.56 1.80
C THR A 84 -1.54 9.88 1.07
N TRP A 85 -1.18 9.05 0.09
CA TRP A 85 -0.01 9.22 -0.78
C TRP A 85 -0.47 9.38 -2.23
N ILE A 86 0.18 10.27 -2.96
CA ILE A 86 -0.07 10.53 -4.37
C ILE A 86 1.20 10.13 -5.12
N CYS A 87 1.08 9.16 -6.01
CA CYS A 87 2.17 8.68 -6.85
C CYS A 87 1.94 9.15 -8.29
N GLU A 88 3.02 9.64 -8.92
CA GLU A 88 3.04 9.96 -10.34
C GLU A 88 3.52 8.73 -11.12
N LYS A 89 2.97 8.55 -12.32
CA LYS A 89 3.43 7.49 -13.21
C LYS A 89 4.87 7.79 -13.65
N VAL A 90 5.77 6.85 -13.45
CA VAL A 90 7.12 6.88 -14.01
C VAL A 90 7.09 6.15 -15.36
N GLU A 91 7.70 6.76 -16.38
CA GLU A 91 7.85 6.17 -17.74
C GLU A 91 9.00 5.17 -17.83
#